data_AF-A0A840CZM0-F1
#
_entry.id   AF-A0A840CZM0-F1
#
_cell.length_a   1.000
_cell.length_b   1.000
_cell.length_c   1.000
_cell.angle_alpha   90.00
_cell.angle_beta   90.00
_cell.angle_gamma   90.00
#
_symmetry.space_group_name_H-M   'P 1'
#
loop_
_entity.id
_entity.type
_entity.pdbx_description
1 polymer ?
#
loop_
_entity_poly.entity_id
_entity_poly.type
_entity_poly.pdbx_seq_one_letter_code
_entity_poly.pdbx_strand_id
1 'polypeptide(L)' 'MVAKQNSSANKKEGEITRSERTSATQQAESVLKNAKERAGDVIHVVISDRTTIELPAHLSQEEIDARVEKYIELHKSKI' A
#
# COMPACT_ATOMS: atom_id res chain seq x y z
N MET A 1 -26.33 -32.01 43.39
CA MET A 1 -25.14 -32.35 42.57
C MET A 1 -25.68 -32.68 41.18
N VAL A 2 -25.37 -31.97 40.10
CA VAL A 2 -24.12 -32.04 39.35
C VAL A 2 -24.02 -30.80 38.46
N ALA A 3 -22.85 -30.16 38.48
CA ALA A 3 -22.54 -28.95 37.76
C ALA A 3 -22.30 -29.22 36.26
N LYS A 4 -23.01 -28.44 35.43
CA LYS A 4 -22.53 -27.75 34.22
C LYS A 4 -21.30 -28.37 33.54
N GLN A 5 -21.53 -29.36 32.67
CA GLN A 5 -20.53 -29.78 31.69
C GLN A 5 -20.58 -28.80 30.52
N ASN A 6 -19.89 -27.66 30.67
CA ASN A 6 -19.64 -26.76 29.55
C ASN A 6 -18.66 -27.46 28.59
N SER A 7 -19.14 -27.62 27.36
CA SER A 7 -18.42 -28.09 26.19
C SER A 7 -16.98 -27.58 26.12
N SER A 8 -16.03 -28.50 26.15
CA SER A 8 -14.67 -28.29 25.67
C SER A 8 -14.71 -28.08 24.16
N ALA A 9 -14.99 -26.85 23.74
CA ALA A 9 -14.69 -26.40 22.39
C ALA A 9 -13.16 -26.30 22.28
N ASN A 10 -12.56 -27.42 21.92
CA ASN A 10 -11.16 -27.57 21.59
C ASN A 10 -10.87 -26.66 20.38
N LYS A 11 -10.51 -25.39 20.62
CA LYS A 11 -10.08 -24.48 19.56
C LYS A 11 -8.78 -25.02 18.99
N LYS A 12 -8.85 -25.68 17.83
CA LYS A 12 -7.68 -25.95 17.01
C LYS A 12 -7.06 -24.61 16.64
N GLU A 13 -5.87 -24.38 17.16
CA GLU A 13 -4.97 -23.32 16.76
C GLU A 13 -4.84 -23.37 15.22
N GLY A 14 -5.47 -22.43 14.51
CA GLY A 14 -5.45 -22.34 13.04
C GLY A 14 -6.80 -22.46 12.32
N GLU A 15 -7.93 -22.65 13.01
CA GLU A 15 -9.24 -22.56 12.35
C GLU A 15 -9.63 -21.10 12.09
N ILE A 16 -9.16 -20.55 10.97
CA ILE A 16 -9.63 -19.25 10.46
C ILE A 16 -11.12 -19.32 10.19
N THR A 17 -11.89 -18.61 11.01
CA THR A 17 -13.34 -18.55 10.89
C THR A 17 -13.72 -17.96 9.52
N ARG A 18 -14.86 -18.37 8.94
CA ARG A 18 -15.35 -17.85 7.64
C ARG A 18 -15.43 -16.31 7.64
N SER A 19 -15.68 -15.71 8.81
CA SER A 19 -15.69 -14.26 9.03
C SER A 19 -14.31 -13.60 8.92
N GLU A 20 -13.24 -14.24 9.41
CA GLU A 20 -11.87 -13.73 9.24
C GLU A 20 -11.41 -13.79 7.79
N ARG A 21 -11.77 -14.87 7.07
CA ARG A 21 -11.48 -14.98 5.62
C ARG A 21 -12.17 -13.89 4.83
N THR A 22 -13.45 -13.65 5.09
CA THR A 22 -14.22 -12.60 4.39
C THR A 22 -13.72 -11.20 4.74
N SER A 23 -13.32 -10.95 6.00
CA SER A 23 -12.68 -9.69 6.39
C SER A 23 -11.34 -9.46 5.67
N ALA A 24 -10.48 -10.48 5.58
CA ALA A 24 -9.22 -10.39 4.86
C ALA A 24 -9.44 -10.15 3.35
N THR A 25 -10.44 -10.80 2.75
CA THR A 25 -10.82 -10.56 1.34
C THR A 25 -11.33 -9.13 1.14
N GLN A 26 -12.20 -8.62 2.02
CA GLN A 26 -12.70 -7.24 1.93
C GLN A 26 -11.59 -6.19 2.11
N GLN A 27 -10.61 -6.46 2.96
CA GLN A 27 -9.42 -5.62 3.10
C GLN A 27 -8.58 -5.63 1.82
N ALA A 28 -8.32 -6.81 1.23
CA ALA A 28 -7.58 -6.93 -0.02
C ALA A 28 -8.30 -6.23 -1.19
N GLU A 29 -9.63 -6.37 -1.28
CA GLU A 29 -10.46 -5.67 -2.28
C GLU A 29 -10.41 -4.15 -2.10
N SER A 30 -10.44 -3.65 -0.86
CA SER A 30 -10.35 -2.22 -0.59
C SER A 30 -8.97 -1.65 -0.95
N VAL A 31 -7.89 -2.36 -0.64
CA VAL A 31 -6.53 -1.99 -1.04
C VAL A 31 -6.40 -1.97 -2.57
N LEU A 32 -6.92 -2.99 -3.26
CA LEU A 32 -6.91 -3.05 -4.72
C LEU A 32 -7.75 -1.95 -5.36
N LYS A 33 -8.90 -1.61 -4.78
CA LYS A 33 -9.75 -0.52 -5.26
C LYS A 33 -9.05 0.83 -5.10
N ASN A 34 -8.46 1.08 -3.94
CA ASN A 34 -7.70 2.30 -3.68
C ASN A 34 -6.47 2.42 -4.59
N ALA A 35 -5.76 1.31 -4.83
CA ALA A 35 -4.66 1.26 -5.77
C ALA A 35 -5.10 1.55 -7.21
N LYS A 36 -6.26 1.05 -7.64
CA LYS A 36 -6.82 1.32 -8.97
C LYS A 36 -7.28 2.77 -9.14
N GLU A 37 -7.93 3.34 -8.12
CA GLU A 37 -8.35 4.76 -8.14
C GLU A 37 -7.13 5.69 -8.19
N ARG A 38 -6.03 5.32 -7.50
CA ARG A 38 -4.79 6.11 -7.44
C ARG A 38 -3.79 5.81 -8.56
N ALA A 39 -4.05 4.82 -9.40
CA ALA A 39 -3.13 4.39 -10.46
C ALA A 39 -2.96 5.41 -11.60
N GLY A 40 -3.82 6.44 -11.65
CA GLY A 40 -3.76 7.49 -12.65
C GLY A 40 -3.31 8.86 -12.13
N ASP A 41 -3.23 9.05 -10.81
CA ASP A 41 -2.85 10.33 -10.24
C ASP A 41 -1.34 10.52 -10.30
N VAL A 42 -0.91 11.48 -11.13
CA VAL A 42 0.49 11.85 -11.33
C VAL A 42 0.73 13.31 -10.97
N ILE A 43 1.89 13.58 -10.41
CA ILE A 43 2.42 14.91 -10.13
C ILE A 43 3.60 15.20 -11.06
N HIS A 44 3.68 16.43 -11.55
CA HIS A 44 4.77 16.91 -12.37
C HIS A 44 5.78 17.66 -11.50
N VAL A 45 6.95 17.07 -11.32
CA VAL A 45 8.05 17.67 -10.55
C VAL A 45 9.03 18.30 -11.53
N VAL A 46 9.17 19.62 -11.44
CA VAL A 46 10.13 20.39 -12.26
C VAL A 46 11.51 20.28 -11.62
N ILE A 47 12.47 19.75 -12.37
CA ILE A 47 13.88 19.62 -11.93
C ILE A 47 14.73 20.76 -12.49
N SER A 48 14.42 21.23 -13.70
CA SER A 48 15.13 22.33 -14.37
C SER A 48 14.20 23.03 -15.35
N ASP A 49 14.59 24.20 -15.86
CA ASP A 49 13.77 25.01 -16.78
C ASP A 49 13.29 24.25 -18.04
N ARG A 50 13.97 23.15 -18.40
CA ARG A 50 13.64 22.30 -19.55
C ARG A 50 13.25 20.87 -19.19
N THR A 51 13.28 20.50 -17.91
CA THR A 51 13.17 19.10 -17.46
C THR A 51 12.12 18.94 -16.37
N THR A 52 11.11 18.12 -16.66
CA THR A 52 10.01 17.79 -15.75
C THR A 52 9.86 16.27 -15.69
N ILE A 53 9.62 15.72 -14.49
CA ILE A 53 9.41 14.29 -14.27
C ILE A 53 7.98 14.05 -13.79
N GLU A 54 7.35 13.01 -14.34
CA GLU A 54 6.06 12.52 -13.87
C GLU A 54 6.27 11.47 -12.77
N LEU A 55 5.76 11.75 -11.58
CA LEU A 55 5.80 10.84 -10.44
C LEU A 55 4.38 10.54 -9.98
N PRO A 56 4.12 9.35 -9.41
CA PRO A 56 2.82 9.07 -8.82
C PRO A 56 2.51 10.02 -7.64
N ALA A 57 1.30 10.56 -7.60
CA ALA A 57 0.86 11.55 -6.59
C ALA A 57 0.76 10.98 -5.16
N HIS A 58 0.75 9.66 -5.02
CA HIS A 58 0.64 8.97 -3.74
C HIS A 58 1.98 8.76 -3.04
N LEU A 59 3.10 9.15 -3.66
CA LEU A 59 4.42 9.08 -3.03
C LEU A 59 4.55 10.16 -1.95
N SER A 60 5.28 9.83 -0.88
CA SER A 60 5.67 10.83 0.11
C SER A 60 6.66 11.83 -0.47
N GLN A 61 6.78 13.00 0.16
CA GLN A 61 7.72 14.02 -0.29
C GLN A 61 9.16 13.50 -0.24
N GLU A 62 9.49 12.68 0.75
CA GLU A 62 10.81 12.07 0.90
C GLU A 62 11.16 11.14 -0.27
N GLU A 63 10.19 10.35 -0.73
CA GLU A 63 10.38 9.46 -1.89
C GLU A 63 10.46 10.24 -3.20
N ILE A 64 9.73 11.35 -3.31
CA ILE A 64 9.84 12.27 -4.44
C ILE A 64 11.24 12.86 -4.49
N ASP A 65 11.73 13.39 -3.38
CA ASP A 65 13.05 14.02 -3.28
C ASP A 65 14.16 13.02 -3.58
N ALA A 66 14.07 11.79 -3.05
CA ALA A 66 15.03 10.71 -3.36
C ALA A 66 15.05 10.34 -4.85
N ARG A 67 13.89 10.37 -5.54
CA ARG A 67 13.82 10.12 -6.98
C ARG A 67 14.39 11.28 -7.80
N VAL A 68 14.14 12.51 -7.37
CA VAL A 68 14.71 13.71 -7.99
C VAL A 68 16.23 13.70 -7.85
N GLU A 69 16.76 13.44 -6.66
CA GLU A 69 18.20 13.33 -6.41
C GLU A 69 18.83 12.23 -7.26
N LYS A 70 18.22 11.04 -7.32
CA LYS A 70 18.67 9.95 -8.18
C LYS A 70 18.69 10.33 -9.66
N TYR A 71 17.68 11.07 -10.12
CA TYR A 71 17.66 11.56 -11.49
C TYR A 71 18.81 12.53 -11.74
N ILE A 72 19.04 13.46 -10.79
CA ILE A 72 20.14 14.42 -10.85
C ILE A 72 21.48 13.71 -10.94
N GLU A 73 21.70 12.69 -10.11
CA GLU A 73 22.93 11.92 -10.13
C GLU A 73 23.21 11.23 -11.46
N LEU A 74 22.18 10.63 -12.06
CA LEU A 74 22.28 9.91 -13.32
C LEU A 74 22.42 10.85 -14.53
N HIS A 75 21.89 12.07 -14.43
CA HIS A 75 21.78 13.00 -15.56
C HIS A 75 22.53 14.32 -15.33
N LYS A 76 23.55 14.33 -14.45
CA LYS A 76 24.35 15.54 -14.12
C LYS A 76 24.83 16.33 -15.33
N SER A 77 25.10 15.67 -16.45
CA SER A 77 25.58 16.33 -17.69
C SER A 77 24.49 17.01 -18.53
N LYS A 78 23.22 16.76 -18.20
CA LYS A 78 22.04 17.12 -19.01
C LYS A 78 21.10 18.08 -18.29
N ILE A 79 21.42 18.37 -17.03
CA ILE A 79 20.76 19.32 -16.14
C ILE A 79 21.48 20.65 -16.25
#